data_AF-A0A4Q4Y4L7-F1
#
_entry.id   AF-A0A4Q4Y4L7-F1
#
_cell.length_a   1.000
_cell.length_b   1.000
_cell.length_c   1.000
_cell.angle_alpha   90.00
_cell.angle_beta   90.00
_cell.angle_gamma   90.00
#
_symmetry.space_group_name_H-M   'P 1'
#
loop_
_entity.id
_entity.type
_entity.pdbx_description
1 polymer ?
#
loop_
_entity_poly.entity_id
_entity_poly.type
_entity_poly.pdbx_seq_one_letter_code
_entity_poly.pdbx_strand_id
1 'polypeptide(L)'
;MSNSVNPSSLPPNNGKTLLITGLSGYIASTIALLEGPYQLYASRISVLEVPDMTIQGAFDSAVQGVHAIFHTASPVNISNNSWATTIAPAIGGTNSLLNSAFTHAGPQLEALIVTSSATTASNPSAPPGAILDEASWNIVALATANEQGDSTPPMVLYRASKVAAERAVWEFRDQRKPPFAITTICPTYVIGPPIHLPHSPSHLNQTLATVAKIFLGYEIEAAIGSGQFVDVRDVARLHIAAYEAGPAISDGQRFFAIAGKGSPQAMADLLRDMYPERAAIIPTGEPGHDYVRVEMKDGRSWEVAYKEEQEQLEGSHSNSRPLLRTSRDLVTRKYGAHKRNTSEQSEQSLDSFSWQYNFVTQDTLGITRRD
;
A
#
# COMPACT_ATOMS: atom_id res chain seq x y z
N MET A 1 -10.90 -31.79 1.82
CA MET A 1 -9.94 -32.59 1.02
C MET A 1 -8.59 -31.92 1.15
N SER A 2 -7.60 -32.59 1.74
CA SER A 2 -6.26 -32.04 1.93
C SER A 2 -5.55 -31.98 0.57
N ASN A 3 -5.50 -30.80 -0.03
CA ASN A 3 -4.61 -30.55 -1.16
C ASN A 3 -3.17 -30.57 -0.64
N SER A 4 -2.57 -31.75 -0.55
CA SER A 4 -1.14 -31.90 -0.32
C SER A 4 -0.42 -31.40 -1.57
N VAL A 5 -0.14 -30.10 -1.62
CA VAL A 5 0.63 -29.50 -2.70
C VAL A 5 2.09 -29.94 -2.55
N ASN A 6 2.66 -30.43 -3.65
CA ASN A 6 4.00 -31.01 -3.67
C ASN A 6 5.08 -29.93 -3.43
N PRO A 7 5.97 -30.05 -2.42
CA PRO A 7 7.04 -29.08 -2.14
C PRO A 7 7.96 -28.79 -3.35
N SER A 8 8.02 -29.70 -4.33
CA SER A 8 8.78 -29.50 -5.57
C SER A 8 8.12 -28.52 -6.56
N SER A 9 6.92 -28.00 -6.27
CA SER A 9 6.24 -27.00 -7.11
C SER A 9 6.70 -25.56 -6.86
N LEU A 10 7.52 -25.33 -5.83
CA LEU A 10 8.03 -24.00 -5.52
C LEU A 10 9.18 -23.64 -6.47
N PRO A 11 9.25 -22.39 -6.96
CA PRO A 11 10.39 -21.94 -7.75
C PRO A 11 11.69 -22.13 -6.95
N PRO A 12 12.83 -22.40 -7.61
CA PRO A 12 14.11 -22.59 -6.94
C PRO A 12 14.45 -21.43 -6.00
N ASN A 13 15.04 -21.73 -4.84
CA ASN A 13 15.57 -20.70 -3.97
C ASN A 13 16.82 -20.08 -4.63
N ASN A 14 16.81 -18.77 -4.87
CA ASN A 14 17.94 -18.05 -5.45
C ASN A 14 19.03 -17.70 -4.44
N GLY A 15 18.88 -18.13 -3.18
CA GLY A 15 19.83 -17.91 -2.10
C GLY A 15 19.73 -16.54 -1.43
N LYS A 16 18.81 -15.67 -1.87
CA LYS A 16 18.63 -14.35 -1.27
C LYS A 16 17.67 -14.39 -0.09
N THR A 17 18.08 -13.74 0.99
CA THR A 17 17.27 -13.55 2.20
C THR A 17 16.71 -12.13 2.22
N LEU A 18 15.40 -11.99 2.43
CA LEU A 18 14.71 -10.70 2.51
C LEU A 18 14.14 -10.50 3.91
N LEU A 19 14.37 -9.33 4.52
CA LEU A 19 13.72 -8.95 5.77
C LEU A 19 12.44 -8.16 5.47
N ILE A 20 11.32 -8.56 6.06
CA ILE A 20 10.06 -7.81 6.02
C ILE A 20 9.65 -7.50 7.45
N THR A 21 9.63 -6.23 7.83
CA THR A 21 9.18 -5.80 9.17
C THR A 21 7.68 -5.55 9.16
N GLY A 22 6.94 -5.84 10.23
CA GLY A 22 5.55 -5.38 10.37
C GLY A 22 4.51 -6.25 9.64
N LEU A 23 4.75 -7.57 9.56
CA LEU A 23 3.92 -8.53 8.83
C LEU A 23 2.45 -8.58 9.29
N SER A 24 2.19 -8.55 10.61
CA SER A 24 0.84 -8.85 11.11
C SER A 24 0.48 -8.20 12.46
N GLY A 25 1.37 -7.36 13.01
CA GLY A 25 1.20 -6.78 14.35
C GLY A 25 1.24 -7.79 15.51
N TYR A 26 1.15 -9.10 15.25
CA TYR A 26 1.18 -10.16 16.25
C TYR A 26 1.75 -11.47 15.70
N ILE A 27 2.73 -12.06 16.39
CA ILE A 27 3.45 -13.26 15.92
C ILE A 27 2.53 -14.45 15.64
N ALA A 28 1.48 -14.65 16.43
CA ALA A 28 0.56 -15.78 16.23
C ALA A 28 -0.22 -15.69 14.91
N SER A 29 -0.49 -14.49 14.42
CA SER A 29 -1.13 -14.30 13.10
C SER A 29 -0.20 -14.76 11.97
N THR A 30 1.12 -14.52 12.12
CA THR A 30 2.12 -15.02 11.17
C THR A 30 2.27 -16.54 11.26
N ILE A 31 2.25 -17.11 12.46
CA ILE A 31 2.30 -18.58 12.64
C ILE A 31 1.07 -19.23 11.99
N ALA A 32 -0.13 -18.71 12.22
CA ALA A 32 -1.36 -19.23 11.61
C ALA A 32 -1.31 -19.19 10.06
N LEU A 33 -0.70 -18.16 9.48
CA LEU A 33 -0.45 -18.06 8.04
C LEU A 33 0.46 -19.19 7.55
N LEU A 34 1.57 -19.43 8.26
CA LEU A 34 2.56 -20.46 7.93
C LEU A 34 2.10 -21.88 8.26
N GLU A 35 1.12 -22.05 9.14
CA GLU A 35 0.49 -23.35 9.42
C GLU A 35 -0.69 -23.62 8.48
N GLY A 36 -1.29 -22.57 7.91
CA GLY A 36 -2.43 -22.64 7.01
C GLY A 36 -2.09 -22.32 5.56
N PRO A 37 -2.57 -21.19 5.01
CA PRO A 37 -2.53 -20.91 3.56
C PRO A 37 -1.12 -20.82 2.96
N TYR A 38 -0.09 -20.58 3.77
CA TYR A 38 1.31 -20.47 3.33
C TYR A 38 2.21 -21.59 3.85
N GLN A 39 1.65 -22.73 4.27
CA GLN A 39 2.42 -23.88 4.75
C GLN A 39 3.51 -24.34 3.80
N LEU A 40 3.28 -24.24 2.49
CA LEU A 40 4.29 -24.57 1.48
C LEU A 40 5.56 -23.72 1.62
N TYR A 41 5.44 -22.47 2.05
CA TYR A 41 6.54 -21.54 2.19
C TYR A 41 7.16 -21.55 3.59
N ALA A 42 6.61 -22.32 4.54
CA ALA A 42 7.03 -22.30 5.95
C ALA A 42 8.53 -22.58 6.13
N SER A 43 9.11 -23.50 5.34
CA SER A 43 10.54 -23.80 5.39
C SER A 43 11.45 -22.69 4.82
N ARG A 44 10.87 -21.69 4.14
CA ARG A 44 11.57 -20.53 3.57
C ARG A 44 11.38 -19.26 4.38
N ILE A 45 10.61 -19.30 5.47
CA ILE A 45 10.25 -18.13 6.27
C ILE A 45 10.70 -18.35 7.71
N SER A 46 11.57 -17.45 8.19
CA SER A 46 11.91 -17.34 9.62
C SER A 46 11.23 -16.12 10.22
N VAL A 47 10.68 -16.27 11.42
CA VAL A 47 10.02 -15.18 12.14
C VAL A 47 10.89 -14.73 13.30
N LEU A 48 11.09 -13.41 13.41
CA LEU A 48 11.85 -12.77 14.48
C LEU A 48 10.94 -11.80 15.21
N GLU A 49 11.01 -11.79 16.54
CA GLU A 49 10.29 -10.84 17.37
C GLU A 49 11.13 -9.59 17.60
N VAL A 50 10.54 -8.42 17.35
CA VAL A 50 11.10 -7.11 17.69
C VAL A 50 10.08 -6.43 18.61
N PRO A 51 10.21 -6.55 19.94
CA PRO A 51 9.19 -6.11 20.89
C PRO A 51 8.91 -4.60 20.83
N ASP A 52 9.96 -3.82 20.59
CA ASP A 52 9.86 -2.37 20.43
C ASP A 52 10.84 -1.90 19.34
N MET A 53 10.28 -1.51 18.20
CA MET A 53 11.06 -1.02 17.07
C MET A 53 11.70 0.34 17.30
N THR A 54 11.27 1.10 18.31
CA THR A 54 11.77 2.46 18.59
C THR A 54 13.11 2.45 19.34
N ILE A 55 13.49 1.31 19.92
CA ILE A 55 14.75 1.13 20.64
C ILE A 55 15.91 1.05 19.65
N GLN A 56 17.01 1.76 19.93
CA GLN A 56 18.22 1.63 19.11
C GLN A 56 18.77 0.21 19.20
N GLY A 57 19.16 -0.33 18.04
CA GLY A 57 19.68 -1.70 17.94
C GLY A 57 18.60 -2.78 17.91
N ALA A 58 17.31 -2.41 17.94
CA ALA A 58 16.19 -3.35 17.90
C ALA A 58 16.22 -4.30 16.69
N PHE A 59 16.85 -3.88 15.59
CA PHE A 59 16.95 -4.64 14.36
C PHE A 59 18.35 -5.22 14.09
N ASP A 60 19.34 -5.01 14.96
CA ASP A 60 20.75 -5.35 14.67
C ASP A 60 20.97 -6.82 14.33
N SER A 61 20.25 -7.72 14.98
CA SER A 61 20.30 -9.15 14.68
C SER A 61 19.48 -9.50 13.44
N ALA A 62 18.34 -8.84 13.23
CA ALA A 62 17.40 -9.16 12.16
C ALA A 62 17.90 -8.76 10.76
N VAL A 63 18.77 -7.75 10.67
CA VAL A 63 19.30 -7.24 9.40
C VAL A 63 20.53 -8.01 8.91
N GLN A 64 21.19 -8.83 9.73
CA GLN A 64 22.42 -9.52 9.36
C GLN A 64 22.19 -10.52 8.22
N GLY A 65 23.02 -10.47 7.18
CA GLY A 65 22.97 -11.44 6.07
C GLY A 65 21.82 -11.24 5.08
N VAL A 66 21.00 -10.20 5.26
CA VAL A 66 19.86 -9.92 4.36
C VAL A 66 20.33 -9.19 3.10
N HIS A 67 19.62 -9.42 2.00
CA HIS A 67 19.90 -8.84 0.68
C HIS A 67 18.96 -7.68 0.35
N ALA A 68 17.77 -7.66 0.96
CA ALA A 68 16.87 -6.51 0.90
C ALA A 68 16.03 -6.42 2.16
N ILE A 69 15.59 -5.20 2.47
CA ILE A 69 14.72 -4.89 3.61
C ILE A 69 13.46 -4.21 3.09
N PHE A 70 12.30 -4.74 3.45
CA PHE A 70 10.99 -4.15 3.23
C PHE A 70 10.45 -3.64 4.57
N HIS A 71 10.57 -2.34 4.79
CA HIS A 71 10.13 -1.72 6.02
C HIS A 71 8.67 -1.29 5.94
N THR A 72 7.75 -2.18 6.33
CA THR A 72 6.30 -1.88 6.35
C THR A 72 5.78 -1.62 7.77
N ALA A 73 6.61 -1.81 8.81
CA ALA A 73 6.24 -1.55 10.19
C ALA A 73 6.19 -0.04 10.45
N SER A 74 5.15 0.41 11.15
CA SER A 74 5.07 1.79 11.61
C SER A 74 4.27 1.79 12.92
N PRO A 75 4.78 2.37 14.01
CA PRO A 75 4.13 2.33 15.33
C PRO A 75 2.98 3.34 15.44
N VAL A 76 2.34 3.69 14.32
CA VAL A 76 1.39 4.80 14.24
C VAL A 76 -0.04 4.28 14.29
N ASN A 77 -0.72 4.58 15.39
CA ASN A 77 -2.16 4.41 15.53
C ASN A 77 -2.85 5.78 15.37
N ILE A 78 -3.86 5.85 14.50
CA ILE A 78 -4.62 7.09 14.23
C ILE A 78 -5.44 7.55 15.46
N SER A 79 -5.69 6.66 16.44
CA SER A 79 -6.32 7.04 17.71
C SER A 79 -5.36 7.76 18.68
N ASN A 80 -4.06 7.80 18.38
CA ASN A 80 -3.11 8.53 19.20
C ASN A 80 -3.31 10.04 19.05
N ASN A 81 -3.16 10.77 20.14
CA ASN A 81 -3.55 12.17 20.25
C ASN A 81 -2.41 13.08 20.74
N SER A 82 -1.18 12.58 20.79
CA SER A 82 -0.02 13.38 21.21
C SER A 82 1.18 13.18 20.30
N TRP A 83 2.07 14.18 20.33
CA TRP A 83 3.34 14.10 19.62
C TRP A 83 4.17 12.89 20.05
N ALA A 84 4.26 12.69 21.37
CA ALA A 84 5.05 11.62 22.00
C ALA A 84 4.57 10.22 21.63
N THR A 85 3.27 10.05 21.35
CA THR A 85 2.68 8.75 20.99
C THR A 85 2.55 8.54 19.49
N THR A 86 2.79 9.57 18.66
CA THR A 86 2.55 9.49 17.21
C THR A 86 3.81 9.78 16.40
N ILE A 87 4.40 10.96 16.57
CA ILE A 87 5.47 11.45 15.69
C ILE A 87 6.83 10.96 16.16
N ALA A 88 7.11 11.08 17.46
CA ALA A 88 8.35 10.58 18.06
C ALA A 88 8.62 9.09 17.76
N PRO A 89 7.67 8.15 17.98
CA PRO A 89 7.92 6.74 17.69
C PRO A 89 8.03 6.45 16.18
N ALA A 90 7.34 7.21 15.32
CA ALA A 90 7.47 7.05 13.86
C ALA A 90 8.88 7.40 13.36
N ILE A 91 9.48 8.47 13.91
CA ILE A 91 10.86 8.86 13.65
C ILE A 91 11.83 7.83 14.27
N GLY A 92 11.63 7.50 15.55
CA GLY A 92 12.50 6.60 16.31
C GLY A 92 12.58 5.20 15.69
N GLY A 93 11.42 4.63 15.31
CA GLY A 93 11.35 3.32 14.67
C GLY A 93 12.04 3.28 13.31
N THR A 94 11.80 4.30 12.48
CA THR A 94 12.47 4.45 11.18
C THR A 94 13.99 4.57 11.35
N ASN A 95 14.45 5.45 12.24
CA ASN A 95 15.87 5.66 12.50
C ASN A 95 16.55 4.42 13.08
N SER A 96 15.88 3.69 13.97
CA SER A 96 16.41 2.44 14.52
C SER A 96 16.74 1.46 13.40
N LEU A 97 15.79 1.17 12.51
CA LEU A 97 16.02 0.27 11.38
C LEU A 97 17.10 0.78 10.42
N LEU A 98 17.07 2.06 10.05
CA LEU A 98 18.06 2.64 9.13
C LEU A 98 19.49 2.48 9.67
N ASN A 99 19.69 2.75 10.96
CA ASN A 99 20.99 2.61 11.60
C ASN A 99 21.42 1.15 11.72
N SER A 100 20.51 0.24 12.09
CA SER A 100 20.80 -1.20 12.11
C SER A 100 21.18 -1.69 10.72
N ALA A 101 20.40 -1.38 9.68
CA ALA A 101 20.66 -1.78 8.30
C ALA A 101 22.03 -1.31 7.82
N PHE A 102 22.37 -0.04 8.08
CA PHE A 102 23.67 0.52 7.68
C PHE A 102 24.85 -0.09 8.41
N THR A 103 24.70 -0.41 9.70
CA THR A 103 25.82 -0.84 10.54
C THR A 103 26.02 -2.35 10.53
N HIS A 104 24.92 -3.11 10.41
CA HIS A 104 24.92 -4.55 10.69
C HIS A 104 24.47 -5.42 9.51
N ALA A 105 23.86 -4.88 8.46
CA ALA A 105 23.39 -5.74 7.38
C ALA A 105 24.56 -6.40 6.62
N GLY A 106 25.62 -5.64 6.36
CA GLY A 106 26.77 -6.09 5.56
C GLY A 106 26.70 -5.65 4.09
N PRO A 107 27.75 -5.91 3.31
CA PRO A 107 27.91 -5.37 1.94
C PRO A 107 26.94 -5.98 0.91
N GLN A 108 26.28 -7.09 1.24
CA GLN A 108 25.33 -7.76 0.36
C GLN A 108 23.91 -7.15 0.40
N LEU A 109 23.64 -6.19 1.29
CA LEU A 109 22.38 -5.45 1.28
C LEU A 109 22.30 -4.62 0.00
N GLU A 110 21.30 -4.88 -0.83
CA GLU A 110 21.12 -4.24 -2.14
C GLU A 110 20.16 -3.05 -2.06
N ALA A 111 19.07 -3.18 -1.28
CA ALA A 111 18.04 -2.16 -1.20
C ALA A 111 17.25 -2.19 0.12
N LEU A 112 16.78 -1.02 0.53
CA LEU A 112 15.84 -0.80 1.61
C LEU A 112 14.61 -0.07 1.04
N ILE A 113 13.49 -0.79 0.98
CA ILE A 113 12.20 -0.30 0.48
C ILE A 113 11.30 0.04 1.68
N VAL A 114 10.94 1.30 1.85
CA VAL A 114 10.13 1.78 2.99
C VAL A 114 8.70 2.03 2.56
N THR A 115 7.73 1.51 3.31
CA THR A 115 6.34 1.93 3.16
C THR A 115 6.13 3.28 3.83
N SER A 116 5.95 4.33 3.04
CA SER A 116 5.51 5.64 3.48
C SER A 116 3.99 5.78 3.27
N SER A 117 3.51 6.95 2.85
CA SER A 117 2.11 7.22 2.55
C SER A 117 1.99 8.38 1.57
N ALA A 118 1.01 8.33 0.66
CA ALA A 118 0.72 9.45 -0.24
C ALA A 118 0.38 10.76 0.51
N THR A 119 0.00 10.69 1.79
CA THR A 119 -0.22 11.88 2.61
C THR A 119 1.04 12.70 2.88
N THR A 120 2.23 12.15 2.62
CA THR A 120 3.48 12.91 2.71
C THR A 120 3.62 13.91 1.58
N ALA A 121 2.83 13.82 0.51
CA ALA A 121 2.71 14.83 -0.55
C ALA A 121 1.44 15.69 -0.46
N SER A 122 0.45 15.31 0.36
CA SER A 122 -0.81 16.06 0.45
C SER A 122 -0.58 17.46 1.03
N ASN A 123 -0.69 18.51 0.22
CA ASN A 123 -0.51 19.87 0.69
C ASN A 123 -1.86 20.63 0.70
N PRO A 124 -2.49 20.87 1.86
CA PRO A 124 -3.77 21.58 1.94
C PRO A 124 -3.65 23.06 1.54
N SER A 125 -2.44 23.60 1.48
CA SER A 125 -2.17 24.97 0.98
C SER A 125 -1.92 25.01 -0.53
N ALA A 126 -1.94 23.87 -1.22
CA ALA A 126 -1.82 23.86 -2.67
C ALA A 126 -3.06 24.49 -3.32
N PRO A 127 -2.91 25.25 -4.42
CA PRO A 127 -4.06 25.84 -5.11
C PRO A 127 -4.97 24.74 -5.67
N PRO A 128 -6.29 25.01 -5.82
CA PRO A 128 -7.19 24.10 -6.51
C PRO A 128 -6.64 23.70 -7.89
N GLY A 129 -6.68 22.41 -8.20
CA GLY A 129 -6.14 21.85 -9.45
C GLY A 129 -4.62 21.64 -9.45
N ALA A 130 -3.91 21.89 -8.34
CA ALA A 130 -2.50 21.56 -8.23
C ALA A 130 -2.26 20.06 -8.44
N ILE A 131 -1.32 19.75 -9.34
CA ILE A 131 -0.87 18.39 -9.57
C ILE A 131 0.23 18.10 -8.55
N LEU A 132 -0.04 17.16 -7.65
CA LEU A 132 0.97 16.61 -6.76
C LEU A 132 1.74 15.53 -7.50
N ASP A 133 3.03 15.39 -7.21
CA ASP A 133 3.94 14.43 -7.83
C ASP A 133 4.93 13.86 -6.78
N GLU A 134 5.86 13.05 -7.24
CA GLU A 134 6.92 12.44 -6.43
C GLU A 134 7.85 13.45 -5.76
N ALA A 135 7.90 14.71 -6.22
CA ALA A 135 8.67 15.78 -5.59
C ALA A 135 7.87 16.53 -4.51
N SER A 136 6.56 16.31 -4.44
CA SER A 136 5.66 17.05 -3.57
C SER A 136 5.77 16.64 -2.10
N TRP A 137 5.73 17.63 -1.20
CA TRP A 137 5.79 17.43 0.24
C TRP A 137 4.68 18.19 0.98
N ASN A 138 4.10 17.52 1.96
CA ASN A 138 3.19 18.09 2.93
C ASN A 138 4.00 18.90 3.95
N ILE A 139 4.15 20.19 3.68
CA ILE A 139 4.85 21.13 4.56
C ILE A 139 3.99 21.61 5.73
N VAL A 140 2.67 21.42 5.65
CA VAL A 140 1.71 21.98 6.61
C VAL A 140 1.55 21.08 7.84
N ALA A 141 1.36 19.77 7.65
CA ALA A 141 0.99 18.89 8.76
C ALA A 141 2.00 18.91 9.91
N LEU A 142 3.30 18.84 9.60
CA LEU A 142 4.35 18.87 10.62
C LEU A 142 4.45 20.24 11.30
N ALA A 143 4.28 21.33 10.56
CA ALA A 143 4.26 22.69 11.12
C ALA A 143 3.06 22.86 12.08
N THR A 144 1.86 22.46 11.64
CA THR A 144 0.66 22.48 12.49
C THR A 144 0.85 21.63 13.75
N ALA A 145 1.44 20.44 13.65
CA ALA A 145 1.70 19.59 14.80
C ALA A 145 2.68 20.23 15.80
N ASN A 146 3.70 20.94 15.31
CA ASN A 146 4.64 21.68 16.16
C ASN A 146 3.98 22.89 16.85
N GLU A 147 3.10 23.60 16.15
CA GLU A 147 2.41 24.79 16.67
C GLU A 147 1.32 24.45 17.69
N GLN A 148 0.53 23.41 17.41
CA GLN A 148 -0.65 23.05 18.21
C GLN A 148 -0.36 22.00 19.28
N GLY A 149 0.77 21.28 19.20
CA GLY A 149 1.14 20.23 20.15
C GLY A 149 0.04 19.18 20.29
N ASP A 150 -0.34 18.87 21.53
CA ASP A 150 -1.38 17.86 21.83
C ASP A 150 -2.82 18.34 21.50
N SER A 151 -3.00 19.61 21.10
CA SER A 151 -4.29 20.09 20.54
C SER A 151 -4.43 19.79 19.04
N THR A 152 -3.40 19.23 18.42
CA THR A 152 -3.41 18.91 16.99
C THR A 152 -4.45 17.81 16.70
N PRO A 153 -5.31 17.97 15.69
CA PRO A 153 -6.27 16.93 15.32
C PRO A 153 -5.57 15.59 15.01
N PRO A 154 -6.12 14.43 15.42
CA PRO A 154 -5.46 13.12 15.26
C PRO A 154 -5.03 12.80 13.83
N MET A 155 -5.88 13.13 12.84
CA MET A 155 -5.52 12.95 11.43
C MET A 155 -4.34 13.85 11.00
N VAL A 156 -4.21 15.06 11.55
CA VAL A 156 -3.06 15.93 11.26
C VAL A 156 -1.80 15.38 11.93
N LEU A 157 -1.88 14.85 13.16
CA LEU A 157 -0.77 14.16 13.82
C LEU A 157 -0.31 12.93 13.03
N TYR A 158 -1.25 12.12 12.53
CA TYR A 158 -0.95 10.99 11.65
C TYR A 158 -0.17 11.45 10.42
N ARG A 159 -0.65 12.48 9.71
CA ARG A 159 0.02 13.03 8.53
C ARG A 159 1.41 13.54 8.85
N ALA A 160 1.55 14.29 9.95
CA ALA A 160 2.82 14.81 10.44
C ALA A 160 3.81 13.67 10.75
N SER A 161 3.34 12.57 11.35
CA SER A 161 4.18 11.41 11.66
C SER A 161 4.74 10.74 10.41
N LYS A 162 3.91 10.57 9.37
CA LYS A 162 4.34 10.00 8.08
C LYS A 162 5.32 10.93 7.38
N VAL A 163 5.07 12.24 7.38
CA VAL A 163 6.00 13.25 6.83
C VAL A 163 7.34 13.20 7.55
N ALA A 164 7.33 13.20 8.87
CA ALA A 164 8.56 13.22 9.67
C ALA A 164 9.37 11.93 9.52
N ALA A 165 8.71 10.77 9.53
CA ALA A 165 9.37 9.49 9.29
C ALA A 165 9.98 9.40 7.89
N GLU A 166 9.25 9.78 6.83
CA GLU A 166 9.81 9.74 5.47
C GLU A 166 10.95 10.76 5.29
N ARG A 167 10.86 11.95 5.91
CA ARG A 167 11.96 12.90 5.91
C ARG A 167 13.20 12.35 6.59
N ALA A 168 13.05 11.60 7.69
CA ALA A 168 14.18 10.95 8.36
C ALA A 168 14.87 9.92 7.45
N VAL A 169 14.11 9.19 6.61
CA VAL A 169 14.69 8.29 5.58
C VAL A 169 15.58 9.04 4.60
N TRP A 170 15.06 10.14 4.04
CA TRP A 170 15.79 10.91 3.04
C TRP A 170 16.98 11.67 3.64
N GLU A 171 16.81 12.25 4.83
CA GLU A 171 17.89 12.88 5.58
C GLU A 171 19.02 11.88 5.89
N PHE A 172 18.67 10.67 6.33
CA PHE A 172 19.62 9.59 6.55
C PHE A 172 20.38 9.24 5.26
N ARG A 173 19.66 9.05 4.15
CA ARG A 173 20.28 8.74 2.85
C ARG A 173 21.29 9.81 2.44
N ASP A 174 20.90 11.08 2.53
CA ASP A 174 21.71 12.20 2.06
C ASP A 174 22.94 12.43 2.95
N GLN A 175 22.80 12.26 4.27
CA GLN A 175 23.89 12.44 5.23
C GLN A 175 24.84 11.23 5.28
N ARG A 176 24.30 10.01 5.28
CA ARG A 176 25.09 8.79 5.51
C ARG A 176 25.56 8.12 4.22
N LYS A 177 24.91 8.41 3.10
CA LYS A 177 25.22 7.87 1.76
C LYS A 177 25.43 6.34 1.80
N PRO A 178 24.40 5.58 2.21
CA PRO A 178 24.48 4.13 2.32
C PRO A 178 24.87 3.50 0.98
N PRO A 179 25.58 2.35 0.99
CA PRO A 179 25.96 1.64 -0.24
C PRO A 179 24.80 0.89 -0.91
N PHE A 180 23.63 0.86 -0.28
CA PHE A 180 22.40 0.22 -0.77
C PHE A 180 21.39 1.26 -1.21
N ALA A 181 20.51 0.87 -2.15
CA ALA A 181 19.43 1.72 -2.63
C ALA A 181 18.40 2.01 -1.53
N ILE A 182 17.85 3.22 -1.51
CA ILE A 182 16.71 3.56 -0.66
C ILE A 182 15.56 4.06 -1.54
N THR A 183 14.38 3.48 -1.33
CA THR A 183 13.16 3.79 -2.06
C THR A 183 11.98 3.87 -1.10
N THR A 184 11.05 4.80 -1.32
CA THR A 184 9.78 4.82 -0.57
C THR A 184 8.61 4.46 -1.47
N ILE A 185 7.68 3.66 -0.95
CA ILE A 185 6.38 3.41 -1.58
C ILE A 185 5.33 4.21 -0.82
N CYS A 186 4.60 5.06 -1.52
CA CYS A 186 3.64 6.02 -0.96
C CYS A 186 2.20 5.60 -1.34
N PRO A 187 1.60 4.62 -0.65
CA PRO A 187 0.23 4.21 -0.93
C PRO A 187 -0.79 5.26 -0.50
N THR A 188 -1.91 5.33 -1.23
CA THR A 188 -3.14 6.03 -0.82
C THR A 188 -3.97 5.13 0.10
N TYR A 189 -5.30 5.20 0.05
CA TYR A 189 -6.17 4.38 0.89
C TYR A 189 -6.13 2.91 0.43
N VAL A 190 -5.47 2.06 1.22
CA VAL A 190 -5.25 0.65 0.85
C VAL A 190 -6.49 -0.18 1.16
N ILE A 191 -7.13 -0.71 0.12
CA ILE A 191 -8.25 -1.65 0.20
C ILE A 191 -7.85 -3.00 -0.40
N GLY A 192 -8.58 -4.07 -0.11
CA GLY A 192 -8.23 -5.40 -0.63
C GLY A 192 -8.63 -6.55 0.30
N PRO A 193 -8.56 -7.79 -0.20
CA PRO A 193 -8.81 -8.97 0.62
C PRO A 193 -7.75 -9.08 1.70
N PRO A 194 -8.12 -9.18 2.98
CA PRO A 194 -7.17 -9.59 3.99
C PRO A 194 -6.84 -11.07 3.77
N ILE A 195 -5.59 -11.47 4.02
CA ILE A 195 -5.17 -12.86 3.87
C ILE A 195 -5.89 -13.76 4.88
N HIS A 196 -6.14 -13.25 6.09
CA HIS A 196 -7.03 -13.84 7.05
C HIS A 196 -8.11 -12.84 7.44
N LEU A 197 -9.37 -13.29 7.38
CA LEU A 197 -10.46 -12.53 7.96
C LEU A 197 -10.28 -12.50 9.49
N PRO A 198 -10.36 -11.31 10.11
CA PRO A 198 -10.30 -11.24 11.56
C PRO A 198 -11.51 -11.92 12.19
N HIS A 199 -11.36 -12.38 13.44
CA HIS A 199 -12.43 -13.04 14.20
C HIS A 199 -13.66 -12.13 14.44
N SER A 200 -13.49 -10.80 14.35
CA SER A 200 -14.59 -9.84 14.41
C SER A 200 -14.29 -8.59 13.58
N PRO A 201 -15.32 -7.85 13.13
CA PRO A 201 -15.14 -6.58 12.41
C PRO A 201 -14.30 -5.54 13.16
N SER A 202 -14.28 -5.56 14.49
CA SER A 202 -13.51 -4.64 15.33
C SER A 202 -11.98 -4.82 15.21
N HIS A 203 -11.52 -5.94 14.65
CA HIS A 203 -10.10 -6.23 14.41
C HIS A 203 -9.70 -6.05 12.94
N LEU A 204 -10.61 -5.53 12.09
CA LEU A 204 -10.23 -5.11 10.74
C LEU A 204 -9.29 -3.92 10.80
N ASN A 205 -8.30 -3.89 9.90
CA ASN A 205 -7.49 -2.70 9.72
C ASN A 205 -8.39 -1.52 9.29
N GLN A 206 -8.02 -0.33 9.72
CA GLN A 206 -8.86 0.86 9.60
C GLN A 206 -9.28 1.18 8.17
N THR A 207 -8.45 0.85 7.17
CA THR A 207 -8.80 1.10 5.77
C THR A 207 -9.85 0.12 5.23
N LEU A 208 -9.91 -1.11 5.73
CA LEU A 208 -10.99 -2.05 5.41
C LEU A 208 -12.24 -1.81 6.24
N ALA A 209 -12.13 -1.12 7.37
CA ALA A 209 -13.28 -0.84 8.24
C ALA A 209 -14.38 -0.07 7.50
N THR A 210 -14.04 0.85 6.58
CA THR A 210 -15.06 1.58 5.79
C THR A 210 -15.83 0.65 4.86
N VAL A 211 -15.13 -0.25 4.14
CA VAL A 211 -15.76 -1.26 3.27
C VAL A 211 -16.70 -2.14 4.11
N ALA A 212 -16.21 -2.63 5.25
CA ALA A 212 -16.98 -3.50 6.14
C ALA A 212 -18.19 -2.81 6.77
N LYS A 213 -18.05 -1.56 7.23
CA LYS A 213 -19.16 -0.76 7.78
C LYS A 213 -20.30 -0.65 6.77
N ILE A 214 -20.01 -0.24 5.53
CA ILE A 214 -21.02 -0.11 4.48
C ILE A 214 -21.66 -1.48 4.20
N PHE A 215 -20.85 -2.53 4.09
CA PHE A 215 -21.34 -3.88 3.84
C PHE A 215 -22.24 -4.44 4.98
N LEU A 216 -22.01 -3.99 6.21
CA LEU A 216 -22.79 -4.36 7.40
C LEU A 216 -24.02 -3.46 7.62
N GLY A 217 -24.26 -2.47 6.76
CA GLY A 217 -25.45 -1.61 6.82
C GLY A 217 -25.30 -0.35 7.67
N TYR A 218 -24.08 0.04 8.04
CA TYR A 218 -23.82 1.31 8.71
C TYR A 218 -23.95 2.47 7.72
N GLU A 219 -24.13 3.69 8.24
CA GLU A 219 -24.22 4.90 7.43
C GLU A 219 -22.99 5.12 6.54
N ILE A 220 -23.22 5.68 5.36
CA ILE A 220 -22.16 6.06 4.42
C ILE A 220 -21.49 7.33 4.95
N GLU A 221 -20.31 7.16 5.54
CA GLU A 221 -19.50 8.27 6.06
C GLU A 221 -18.85 9.07 4.90
N ALA A 222 -18.46 10.32 5.19
CA ALA A 222 -17.71 11.14 4.24
C ALA A 222 -16.36 10.50 3.87
N ALA A 223 -15.87 10.79 2.67
CA ALA A 223 -14.59 10.27 2.21
C ALA A 223 -13.44 10.68 3.13
N ILE A 224 -12.57 9.73 3.47
CA ILE A 224 -11.32 10.03 4.19
C ILE A 224 -10.31 10.56 3.17
N GLY A 225 -9.84 11.79 3.39
CA GLY A 225 -8.82 12.40 2.53
C GLY A 225 -9.34 12.69 1.11
N SER A 226 -8.55 12.36 0.09
CA SER A 226 -8.86 12.65 -1.31
C SER A 226 -9.78 11.63 -1.98
N GLY A 227 -10.24 10.59 -1.26
CA GLY A 227 -10.99 9.47 -1.85
C GLY A 227 -10.15 8.58 -2.77
N GLN A 228 -8.82 8.79 -2.84
CA GLN A 228 -7.92 7.95 -3.63
C GLN A 228 -7.67 6.61 -2.95
N PHE A 229 -7.70 5.53 -3.71
CA PHE A 229 -7.50 4.17 -3.22
C PHE A 229 -6.51 3.37 -4.06
N VAL A 230 -6.03 2.27 -3.49
CA VAL A 230 -5.16 1.28 -4.14
C VAL A 230 -5.39 -0.11 -3.57
N ASP A 231 -5.30 -1.14 -4.40
CA ASP A 231 -5.42 -2.53 -3.94
C ASP A 231 -4.16 -2.97 -3.18
N VAL A 232 -4.31 -3.64 -2.04
CA VAL A 232 -3.20 -4.16 -1.21
C VAL A 232 -2.24 -5.05 -2.01
N ARG A 233 -2.76 -5.80 -2.98
CA ARG A 233 -1.96 -6.67 -3.85
C ARG A 233 -1.10 -5.84 -4.80
N ASP A 234 -1.60 -4.70 -5.27
CA ASP A 234 -0.83 -3.77 -6.11
C ASP A 234 0.24 -3.05 -5.30
N VAL A 235 -0.06 -2.68 -4.04
CA VAL A 235 0.96 -2.16 -3.12
C VAL A 235 2.08 -3.19 -2.92
N ALA A 236 1.74 -4.45 -2.66
CA ALA A 236 2.74 -5.52 -2.51
C ALA A 236 3.57 -5.74 -3.78
N ARG A 237 2.93 -5.76 -4.95
CA ARG A 237 3.61 -5.86 -6.26
C ARG A 237 4.53 -4.68 -6.50
N LEU A 238 4.14 -3.46 -6.12
CA LEU A 238 4.96 -2.26 -6.31
C LEU A 238 6.21 -2.29 -5.42
N HIS A 239 6.11 -2.77 -4.18
CA HIS A 239 7.29 -3.00 -3.33
C HIS A 239 8.27 -3.97 -4.01
N ILE A 240 7.76 -5.12 -4.47
CA ILE A 240 8.57 -6.13 -5.16
C ILE A 240 9.18 -5.55 -6.45
N ALA A 241 8.39 -4.84 -7.25
CA ALA A 241 8.86 -4.23 -8.50
C ALA A 241 9.95 -3.18 -8.25
N ALA A 242 9.84 -2.37 -7.19
CA ALA A 242 10.86 -1.39 -6.82
C ALA A 242 12.19 -2.06 -6.45
N TYR A 243 12.16 -3.17 -5.70
CA TYR A 243 13.36 -3.94 -5.41
C TYR A 243 13.97 -4.54 -6.70
N GLU A 244 13.15 -5.23 -7.49
CA GLU A 244 13.64 -5.98 -8.64
C GLU A 244 14.02 -5.12 -9.86
N ALA A 245 13.55 -3.87 -9.92
CA ALA A 245 14.02 -2.89 -10.91
C ALA A 245 15.50 -2.53 -10.71
N GLY A 246 16.02 -2.78 -9.52
CA GLY A 246 17.41 -2.57 -9.15
C GLY A 246 17.76 -1.09 -8.89
N PRO A 247 18.92 -0.84 -8.25
CA PRO A 247 19.31 0.49 -7.77
C PRO A 247 19.32 1.59 -8.85
N ALA A 248 19.65 1.23 -10.09
CA ALA A 248 19.71 2.18 -11.20
C ALA A 248 18.35 2.84 -11.53
N ILE A 249 17.24 2.18 -11.16
CA ILE A 249 15.88 2.68 -11.38
C ILE A 249 15.25 3.14 -10.07
N SER A 250 15.46 2.41 -8.97
CA SER A 250 14.70 2.61 -7.74
C SER A 250 15.39 3.48 -6.69
N ASP A 251 16.71 3.65 -6.73
CA ASP A 251 17.40 4.47 -5.72
C ASP A 251 16.98 5.95 -5.80
N GLY A 252 16.72 6.55 -4.64
CA GLY A 252 16.30 7.93 -4.54
C GLY A 252 14.84 8.18 -4.97
N GLN A 253 14.07 7.13 -5.28
CA GLN A 253 12.71 7.28 -5.78
C GLN A 253 11.65 7.20 -4.68
N ARG A 254 10.58 8.00 -4.87
CA ARG A 254 9.31 7.89 -4.16
C ARG A 254 8.29 7.36 -5.17
N PHE A 255 7.66 6.21 -4.93
CA PHE A 255 6.66 5.67 -5.87
C PHE A 255 5.26 5.75 -5.26
N PHE A 256 4.36 6.48 -5.91
CA PHE A 256 2.98 6.62 -5.45
C PHE A 256 2.15 5.42 -5.87
N ALA A 257 1.53 4.72 -4.91
CA ALA A 257 0.62 3.63 -5.21
C ALA A 257 -0.83 4.17 -5.21
N ILE A 258 -1.33 4.48 -6.41
CA ILE A 258 -2.67 5.03 -6.64
C ILE A 258 -3.32 4.24 -7.77
N ALA A 259 -4.46 3.63 -7.50
CA ALA A 259 -5.24 2.92 -8.52
C ALA A 259 -6.36 3.82 -9.06
N GLY A 260 -7.12 4.44 -8.16
CA GLY A 260 -8.26 5.26 -8.56
C GLY A 260 -8.71 6.19 -7.46
N LYS A 261 -9.86 6.81 -7.66
CA LYS A 261 -10.47 7.76 -6.73
C LYS A 261 -11.98 7.55 -6.73
N GLY A 262 -12.58 7.36 -5.57
CA GLY A 262 -14.02 7.10 -5.48
C GLY A 262 -14.59 7.49 -4.13
N SER A 263 -15.85 7.92 -4.13
CA SER A 263 -16.56 8.26 -2.91
C SER A 263 -17.04 7.00 -2.18
N PRO A 264 -17.25 7.06 -0.86
CA PRO A 264 -17.93 6.00 -0.12
C PRO A 264 -19.32 5.66 -0.69
N GLN A 265 -20.02 6.63 -1.31
CA GLN A 265 -21.26 6.37 -2.03
C GLN A 265 -21.05 5.45 -3.24
N ALA A 266 -20.02 5.68 -4.04
CA ALA A 266 -19.67 4.77 -5.14
C ALA A 266 -19.40 3.36 -4.62
N MET A 267 -18.73 3.23 -3.48
CA MET A 267 -18.49 1.94 -2.85
C MET A 267 -19.80 1.23 -2.43
N ALA A 268 -20.77 1.97 -1.86
CA ALA A 268 -22.08 1.42 -1.51
C ALA A 268 -22.84 0.93 -2.75
N ASP A 269 -22.90 1.74 -3.80
CA ASP A 269 -23.56 1.38 -5.06
C ASP A 269 -22.96 0.10 -5.66
N LEU A 270 -21.63 -0.03 -5.63
CA LEU A 270 -20.93 -1.20 -6.11
C LEU A 270 -21.17 -2.45 -5.27
N LEU A 271 -21.15 -2.32 -3.94
CA LEU A 271 -21.46 -3.43 -3.06
C LEU A 271 -22.90 -3.92 -3.28
N ARG A 272 -23.86 -3.02 -3.56
CA ARG A 272 -25.25 -3.40 -3.87
C ARG A 272 -25.36 -4.13 -5.21
N ASP A 273 -24.67 -3.65 -6.24
CA ASP A 273 -24.64 -4.30 -7.56
C ASP A 273 -24.00 -5.70 -7.48
N MET A 274 -22.95 -5.86 -6.67
CA MET A 274 -22.18 -7.10 -6.54
C MET A 274 -22.83 -8.11 -5.59
N TYR A 275 -23.59 -7.64 -4.61
CA TYR A 275 -24.32 -8.46 -3.63
C TYR A 275 -25.80 -8.09 -3.59
N PRO A 276 -26.59 -8.40 -4.65
CA PRO A 276 -28.00 -8.05 -4.72
C PRO A 276 -28.81 -8.60 -3.54
N GLU A 277 -28.42 -9.75 -2.99
CA GLU A 277 -29.04 -10.36 -1.82
C GLU A 277 -28.86 -9.55 -0.53
N ARG A 278 -27.87 -8.64 -0.49
CA ARG A 278 -27.62 -7.72 0.62
C ARG A 278 -28.09 -6.30 0.35
N ALA A 279 -28.74 -6.04 -0.79
CA ALA A 279 -29.27 -4.72 -1.13
C ALA A 279 -30.33 -4.20 -0.13
N ALA A 280 -30.92 -5.05 0.71
CA ALA A 280 -31.80 -4.61 1.80
C ALA A 280 -31.03 -4.11 3.05
N ILE A 281 -29.75 -4.49 3.18
CA ILE A 281 -28.90 -4.19 4.35
C ILE A 281 -27.95 -3.02 4.03
N ILE A 282 -27.29 -3.08 2.87
CA ILE A 282 -26.34 -2.05 2.45
C ILE A 282 -27.10 -0.75 2.21
N PRO A 283 -26.70 0.39 2.82
CA PRO A 283 -27.40 1.65 2.63
C PRO A 283 -27.43 2.05 1.15
N THR A 284 -28.59 2.54 0.69
CA THR A 284 -28.72 3.07 -0.68
C THR A 284 -28.02 4.42 -0.82
N GLY A 285 -28.06 5.27 0.21
CA GLY A 285 -27.57 6.65 0.14
C GLY A 285 -28.18 7.42 -1.02
N GLU A 286 -27.34 8.13 -1.78
CA GLU A 286 -27.71 8.86 -2.99
C GLU A 286 -26.95 8.30 -4.20
N PRO A 287 -27.48 7.29 -4.90
CA PRO A 287 -26.77 6.65 -6.00
C PRO A 287 -26.30 7.64 -7.07
N GLY A 288 -25.02 7.54 -7.45
CA GLY A 288 -24.40 8.47 -8.39
C GLY A 288 -24.09 9.88 -7.85
N HIS A 289 -24.19 10.12 -6.54
CA HIS A 289 -23.76 11.38 -5.91
C HIS A 289 -22.23 11.51 -5.90
N ASP A 290 -21.71 12.67 -6.30
CA ASP A 290 -20.29 13.02 -6.39
C ASP A 290 -19.39 12.18 -7.33
N TYR A 291 -19.92 11.18 -8.02
CA TYR A 291 -19.11 10.36 -8.93
C TYR A 291 -19.78 10.06 -10.27
N VAL A 292 -18.96 9.68 -11.25
CA VAL A 292 -19.35 9.14 -12.55
C VAL A 292 -18.72 7.76 -12.76
N ARG A 293 -19.45 6.87 -13.43
CA ARG A 293 -18.88 5.62 -13.98
C ARG A 293 -18.39 5.91 -15.39
N VAL A 294 -17.09 5.79 -15.60
CA VAL A 294 -16.46 5.96 -16.92
C VAL A 294 -16.27 4.57 -17.52
N GLU A 295 -16.99 4.27 -18.58
CA GLU A 295 -16.83 3.02 -19.30
C GLU A 295 -15.46 3.00 -20.00
N MET A 296 -14.70 1.94 -19.76
CA MET A 296 -13.37 1.79 -20.34
C MET A 296 -13.49 1.32 -21.79
N LYS A 297 -12.45 1.59 -22.59
CA LYS A 297 -12.41 1.23 -24.02
C LYS A 297 -12.57 -0.27 -24.32
N ASP A 298 -12.43 -1.13 -23.32
CA ASP A 298 -12.62 -2.57 -23.47
C ASP A 298 -14.08 -3.04 -23.36
N GLY A 299 -15.01 -2.12 -23.07
CA GLY A 299 -16.46 -2.35 -22.95
C GLY A 299 -16.85 -3.34 -21.84
N ARG A 300 -15.91 -3.67 -20.94
CA ARG A 300 -16.06 -4.71 -19.92
C ARG A 300 -15.66 -4.25 -18.53
N SER A 301 -15.00 -3.09 -18.43
CA SER A 301 -14.62 -2.46 -17.18
C SER A 301 -15.11 -1.02 -17.14
N TRP A 302 -15.30 -0.51 -15.93
CA TRP A 302 -15.62 0.90 -15.70
C TRP A 302 -14.74 1.43 -14.57
N GLU A 303 -14.45 2.72 -14.60
CA GLU A 303 -13.77 3.44 -13.53
C GLU A 303 -14.78 4.32 -12.79
N VAL A 304 -14.54 4.55 -11.50
CA VAL A 304 -15.23 5.62 -10.76
C VAL A 304 -14.30 6.83 -10.75
N ALA A 305 -14.84 8.00 -11.08
CA ALA A 305 -14.17 9.29 -10.95
C ALA A 305 -15.11 10.29 -10.28
N TYR A 306 -14.57 11.27 -9.55
CA TYR A 306 -15.41 12.35 -9.02
C TYR A 306 -15.92 13.24 -10.15
N LYS A 307 -17.18 13.70 -10.07
CA LYS A 307 -17.83 14.54 -11.11
C LYS A 307 -17.00 15.76 -11.49
N GLU A 308 -16.58 16.55 -10.50
CA GLU A 308 -15.77 17.77 -10.70
C GLU A 308 -14.46 17.50 -11.44
N GLU A 309 -13.82 16.36 -11.19
CA GLU A 309 -12.55 16.00 -11.81
C GLU A 309 -12.75 15.58 -13.27
N GLN A 310 -13.85 14.89 -13.57
CA GLN A 310 -14.20 14.53 -14.94
C GLN A 310 -14.51 15.78 -15.77
N GLU A 311 -15.26 16.72 -15.21
CA GLU A 311 -15.56 18.02 -15.85
C GLU A 311 -14.26 18.81 -16.13
N GLN A 312 -13.30 18.80 -15.19
CA GLN A 312 -11.98 19.42 -15.39
C GLN A 312 -11.15 18.72 -16.48
N LEU A 313 -11.20 17.39 -16.54
CA LEU A 313 -10.47 16.61 -17.55
C LEU A 313 -11.05 16.84 -18.96
N GLU A 314 -12.37 16.83 -19.10
CA GLU A 314 -13.07 17.09 -20.37
C GLU A 314 -12.84 18.54 -20.86
N GLY A 315 -12.66 19.50 -19.95
CA GLY A 315 -12.26 20.87 -20.26
C GLY A 315 -10.76 21.04 -20.58
N SER A 316 -9.90 20.11 -20.17
CA SER A 316 -8.45 20.18 -20.39
C SER A 316 -8.06 19.41 -21.66
N HIS A 317 -7.25 20.00 -22.55
CA HIS A 317 -6.73 19.29 -23.74
C HIS A 317 -5.62 18.26 -23.40
N SER A 318 -5.53 17.84 -22.14
CA SER A 318 -4.51 16.93 -21.61
C SER A 318 -5.16 15.65 -21.10
N ASN A 319 -5.11 14.59 -21.92
CA ASN A 319 -5.61 13.25 -21.59
C ASN A 319 -4.72 12.48 -20.58
N SER A 320 -3.91 13.14 -19.76
CA SER A 320 -2.94 12.46 -18.88
C SER A 320 -3.01 12.93 -17.44
N ARG A 321 -3.36 11.99 -16.54
CA ARG A 321 -3.16 12.09 -15.09
C ARG A 321 -1.67 11.79 -14.76
N PRO A 322 -0.85 12.76 -14.32
CA PRO A 322 0.60 12.57 -14.22
C PRO A 322 1.05 11.55 -13.16
N LEU A 323 0.39 11.51 -12.00
CA LEU A 323 0.68 10.56 -10.91
C LEU A 323 0.53 9.08 -11.30
N LEU A 324 -0.28 8.80 -12.32
CA LEU A 324 -0.49 7.43 -12.81
C LEU A 324 0.62 6.97 -13.78
N ARG A 325 1.57 7.82 -14.20
CA ARG A 325 2.59 7.41 -15.20
C ARG A 325 3.75 6.65 -14.58
N THR A 326 4.36 7.14 -13.50
CA THR A 326 5.66 6.64 -13.00
C THR A 326 5.56 5.25 -12.38
N SER A 327 4.61 5.02 -11.48
CA SER A 327 4.37 3.71 -10.86
C SER A 327 3.81 2.69 -11.84
N ARG A 328 2.94 3.13 -12.77
CA ARG A 328 2.41 2.29 -13.83
C ARG A 328 3.50 1.87 -14.79
N ASP A 329 4.40 2.77 -15.18
CA ASP A 329 5.50 2.45 -16.08
C ASP A 329 6.49 1.48 -15.44
N LEU A 330 6.75 1.56 -14.14
CA LEU A 330 7.61 0.61 -13.43
C LEU A 330 7.04 -0.82 -13.47
N VAL A 331 5.75 -0.97 -13.11
CA VAL A 331 5.06 -2.27 -13.13
C VAL A 331 4.84 -2.76 -14.56
N THR A 332 4.50 -1.87 -15.50
CA THR A 332 4.25 -2.21 -16.91
C THR A 332 5.54 -2.58 -17.65
N ARG A 333 6.67 -1.90 -17.39
CA ARG A 333 7.96 -2.25 -18.02
C ARG A 333 8.44 -3.64 -17.62
N LYS A 334 8.14 -4.08 -16.40
CA LYS A 334 8.51 -5.42 -15.93
C LYS A 334 7.51 -6.49 -16.37
N TYR A 335 6.22 -6.29 -16.17
CA TYR A 335 5.20 -7.33 -16.36
C TYR A 335 4.46 -7.24 -17.71
N GLY A 336 4.54 -6.11 -18.42
CA GLY A 336 3.97 -5.92 -19.76
C GLY A 336 4.93 -6.26 -20.92
N ALA A 337 6.23 -6.43 -20.65
CA ALA A 337 7.24 -6.74 -21.67
C ALA A 337 7.33 -8.23 -22.06
N HIS A 338 6.49 -9.11 -21.49
CA HIS A 338 6.47 -10.55 -21.84
C HIS A 338 5.82 -10.89 -23.20
N LYS A 339 5.46 -9.89 -24.02
CA LYS A 339 5.06 -10.08 -25.41
C LYS A 339 5.89 -9.19 -26.33
N ARG A 340 7.08 -9.67 -26.75
CA ARG A 340 7.65 -9.26 -28.05
C ARG A 340 8.78 -10.10 -28.63
N ASN A 341 9.34 -11.07 -27.93
CA ASN A 341 10.36 -11.95 -28.52
C ASN A 341 10.13 -13.40 -28.09
N THR A 342 9.42 -14.16 -28.93
CA THR A 342 9.75 -15.55 -29.33
C THR A 342 8.63 -16.06 -30.23
N SER A 343 9.02 -16.45 -31.44
CA SER A 343 8.19 -17.12 -32.43
C SER A 343 7.96 -18.59 -32.04
N GLU A 344 6.68 -18.98 -32.09
CA GLU A 344 6.15 -20.34 -32.31
C GLU A 344 6.38 -21.46 -31.27
N GLN A 345 5.25 -22.11 -30.95
CA GLN A 345 4.99 -23.39 -30.24
C GLN A 345 5.11 -23.35 -28.71
N SER A 346 4.09 -23.65 -27.90
CA SER A 346 2.87 -24.45 -28.09
C SER A 346 1.75 -23.95 -27.17
N GLU A 347 0.53 -23.97 -27.72
CA GLU A 347 -0.73 -23.62 -27.06
C GLU A 347 -1.10 -24.67 -26.01
N GLN A 348 -0.81 -24.39 -24.74
CA GLN A 348 -1.75 -24.67 -23.65
C GLN A 348 -1.86 -23.39 -22.82
N SER A 349 -2.96 -22.70 -23.07
CA SER A 349 -3.20 -21.28 -22.83
C SER A 349 -3.18 -20.89 -21.34
N LEU A 350 -2.17 -20.11 -20.94
CA LEU A 350 -2.18 -19.23 -19.76
C LEU A 350 -3.11 -18.02 -19.96
N ASP A 351 -4.18 -18.16 -20.75
CA ASP A 351 -5.20 -17.14 -21.01
C ASP A 351 -6.12 -16.89 -19.80
N SER A 352 -5.84 -17.48 -18.63
CA SER A 352 -6.57 -17.22 -17.38
C SER A 352 -5.94 -16.11 -16.50
N PHE A 353 -4.86 -15.45 -16.94
CA PHE A 353 -4.33 -14.26 -16.28
C PHE A 353 -4.43 -13.04 -17.22
N SER A 354 -5.66 -12.63 -17.51
CA SER A 354 -5.89 -11.28 -18.03
C SER A 354 -5.50 -10.27 -16.95
N TRP A 355 -4.36 -9.60 -17.13
CA TRP A 355 -4.07 -8.34 -16.43
C TRP A 355 -4.99 -7.25 -17.01
N GLN A 356 -6.27 -7.37 -16.74
CA GLN A 356 -7.19 -6.24 -16.73
C GLN A 356 -7.14 -5.71 -15.30
N TYR A 357 -6.57 -4.52 -15.13
CA TYR A 357 -6.70 -3.76 -13.89
C TYR A 357 -8.18 -3.39 -13.74
N ASN A 358 -8.97 -4.32 -13.24
CA ASN A 358 -10.36 -4.09 -12.92
C ASN A 358 -10.36 -3.24 -11.64
N PHE A 359 -10.62 -1.95 -11.79
CA PHE A 359 -10.75 -1.01 -10.69
C PHE A 359 -12.05 -1.31 -9.94
N VAL A 360 -11.91 -1.72 -8.68
CA VAL A 360 -12.96 -2.29 -7.80
C VAL A 360 -13.59 -3.56 -8.38
N THR A 361 -12.92 -4.70 -8.18
CA THR A 361 -13.50 -6.05 -8.38
C THR A 361 -14.10 -6.61 -7.10
N GLN A 362 -14.85 -7.72 -7.21
CA GLN A 362 -15.13 -8.63 -6.08
C GLN A 362 -13.87 -8.92 -5.27
N ASP A 363 -12.73 -9.11 -5.95
CA ASP A 363 -11.47 -9.36 -5.28
C ASP A 363 -10.93 -8.13 -4.55
N THR A 364 -11.05 -6.91 -5.11
CA THR A 364 -10.54 -5.66 -4.50
C THR A 364 -11.32 -5.26 -3.25
N LEU A 365 -12.60 -5.60 -3.14
CA LEU A 365 -13.39 -5.36 -1.93
C LEU A 365 -13.15 -6.41 -0.84
N GLY A 366 -12.40 -7.47 -1.15
CA GLY A 366 -11.99 -8.47 -0.17
C GLY A 366 -13.11 -9.37 0.35
N ILE A 367 -14.26 -9.37 -0.31
CA ILE A 367 -15.42 -10.17 0.07
C ILE A 367 -15.45 -11.35 -0.90
N THR A 368 -14.95 -12.50 -0.45
CA THR A 368 -15.10 -13.76 -1.19
C THR A 368 -16.44 -14.39 -0.83
N ARG A 369 -17.21 -14.77 -1.84
CA ARG A 369 -18.43 -15.58 -1.68
C ARG A 369 -18.01 -16.93 -1.07
N ARG A 370 -18.41 -17.22 0.15
CA ARG A 370 -18.46 -18.60 0.64
C ARG A 370 -19.89 -19.08 0.43
N ASP A 371 -20.03 -20.13 -0.38
CA ASP A 371 -21.26 -20.91 -0.51
C ASP A 371 -21.64 -21.57 0.83
#